data_AF-A0A2W4RNQ7-F1
#
_entry.id   AF-A0A2W4RNQ7-F1
#
_cell.length_a   1.000
_cell.length_b   1.000
_cell.length_c   1.000
_cell.angle_alpha   90.00
_cell.angle_beta   90.00
_cell.angle_gamma   90.00
#
_symmetry.space_group_name_H-M   'P 1'
#
loop_
_entity.id
_entity.type
_entity.pdbx_description
1 polymer ?
#
loop_
_entity_poly.entity_id
_entity_poly.type
_entity_poly.pdbx_seq_one_letter_code
_entity_poly.pdbx_strand_id
1 'polypeptide(L)'
;AKFAVLAGVFITAFYSFRMYFLVFHGPERFRNRPVDHHGHDGHGDHHHGGEPHESPAVVWVPLVLLAIPSLFIGYLTVAPMLAGDYFEGAIHVSGAHHAMEEVAHHAAHPGTMGLHAFATWPFWLALAGVALAWFLYLKRPELPGVIAAKARPLVTILDNKYYFDWFNENVIARAARLLGTGLWRAGDRALIDGALVNGSALTIRWAAGIVRRVQTGFLYTYAFWMVIGLAVLLGWYLVAG
;
A
#
# COMPACT_ATOMS: atom_id res chain seq x y z
N ALA A 1 -12.42 16.36 -20.01
CA ALA A 1 -11.13 15.63 -20.11
C ALA A 1 -9.94 16.55 -20.44
N LYS A 2 -9.91 17.20 -21.61
CA LYS A 2 -8.75 18.00 -22.08
C LYS A 2 -8.23 19.06 -21.09
N PHE A 3 -9.15 19.79 -20.43
CA PHE A 3 -8.79 20.80 -19.42
C PHE A 3 -8.01 20.21 -18.23
N ALA A 4 -8.45 19.06 -17.69
CA ALA A 4 -7.80 18.44 -16.53
C ALA A 4 -6.36 18.00 -16.86
N VAL A 5 -6.14 17.48 -18.06
CA VAL A 5 -4.80 17.08 -18.53
C VAL A 5 -3.89 18.30 -18.66
N LEU A 6 -4.37 19.39 -19.27
CA LEU A 6 -3.60 20.63 -19.41
C LEU A 6 -3.30 21.27 -18.04
N ALA A 7 -4.28 21.34 -17.14
CA ALA A 7 -4.07 21.83 -15.79
C ALA A 7 -3.04 20.97 -15.03
N GLY A 8 -3.04 19.66 -15.26
CA GLY A 8 -2.06 18.73 -14.70
C GLY A 8 -0.61 19.07 -15.08
N VAL A 9 -0.36 19.58 -16.29
CA VAL A 9 0.98 20.00 -16.73
C VAL A 9 1.50 21.15 -15.86
N PHE A 10 0.67 22.16 -15.63
CA PHE A 10 1.00 23.30 -14.77
C PHE A 10 1.27 22.86 -13.33
N ILE A 11 0.35 22.06 -12.76
CA ILE A 11 0.46 21.57 -11.37
C ILE A 11 1.72 20.73 -11.20
N THR A 12 2.03 19.88 -12.18
CA THR A 12 3.21 18.99 -12.15
C THR A 12 4.51 19.76 -12.13
N ALA A 13 4.66 20.73 -13.03
CA ALA A 13 5.82 21.61 -13.03
C ALA A 13 5.93 22.38 -11.71
N PHE A 14 4.81 22.93 -11.21
CA PHE A 14 4.79 23.70 -9.97
C PHE A 14 5.27 22.89 -8.75
N TYR A 15 4.74 21.69 -8.49
CA TYR A 15 5.13 20.94 -7.29
C TYR A 15 6.57 20.40 -7.40
N SER A 16 7.02 20.03 -8.60
CA SER A 16 8.37 19.49 -8.83
C SER A 16 9.42 20.57 -8.59
N PHE A 17 9.22 21.76 -9.17
CA PHE A 17 10.14 22.88 -8.98
C PHE A 17 10.01 23.53 -7.59
N ARG A 18 8.83 23.52 -6.96
CA ARG A 18 8.70 23.87 -5.54
C ARG A 18 9.66 23.03 -4.69
N MET A 19 9.66 21.71 -4.87
CA MET A 19 10.55 20.80 -4.14
C MET A 19 12.02 21.10 -4.46
N TYR A 20 12.38 21.21 -5.74
CA TYR A 20 13.74 21.53 -6.17
C TYR A 20 14.26 22.85 -5.57
N PHE A 21 13.46 23.91 -5.61
CA PHE A 21 13.84 25.21 -5.06
C PHE A 21 13.95 25.17 -3.54
N LEU A 22 13.01 24.54 -2.83
CA LEU A 22 13.05 24.43 -1.38
C LEU A 22 14.24 23.60 -0.86
N VAL A 23 14.65 22.58 -1.61
CA VAL A 23 15.75 21.68 -1.22
C VAL A 23 17.11 22.28 -1.57
N PHE A 24 17.29 22.81 -2.78
CA PHE A 24 18.61 23.19 -3.30
C PHE A 24 18.88 24.70 -3.36
N HIS A 25 17.86 25.55 -3.43
CA HIS A 25 18.04 27.00 -3.66
C HIS A 25 17.47 27.89 -2.53
N GLY A 26 16.72 27.28 -1.61
CA GLY A 26 16.17 27.96 -0.43
C GLY A 26 17.21 28.17 0.66
N PRO A 27 16.84 28.89 1.74
CA PRO A 27 17.71 29.07 2.89
C PRO A 27 18.06 27.73 3.53
N GLU A 28 19.32 27.57 3.92
CA GLU A 28 19.82 26.36 4.58
C GLU A 28 19.08 26.10 5.90
N ARG A 29 18.54 24.88 6.05
CA ARG A 29 17.78 24.47 7.25
C ARG A 29 18.56 23.52 8.17
N PHE A 30 19.71 23.02 7.72
CA PHE A 30 20.50 22.03 8.47
C PHE A 30 21.36 22.65 9.58
N ARG A 31 21.85 23.89 9.41
CA ARG A 31 22.68 24.59 10.42
C ARG A 31 21.90 25.09 11.65
N ASN A 32 20.59 25.30 11.51
CA ASN A 32 19.74 25.88 12.57
C ASN A 32 18.89 24.83 13.31
N ARG A 33 19.19 23.54 13.13
CA ARG A 33 18.48 22.47 13.84
C ARG A 33 19.13 22.28 15.22
N PRO A 34 18.39 22.41 16.33
CA PRO A 34 18.90 21.94 17.61
C PRO A 34 19.27 20.46 17.44
N VAL A 35 20.48 20.10 17.84
CA VAL A 35 20.90 18.70 17.88
C VAL A 35 20.07 18.04 18.97
N ASP A 36 18.98 17.40 18.57
CA ASP A 36 18.18 16.56 19.47
C ASP A 36 19.04 15.33 19.82
N HIS A 37 19.80 15.46 20.91
CA HIS A 37 20.46 14.35 21.59
C HIS A 37 19.42 13.49 22.31
N HIS A 38 18.64 12.72 21.55
CA HIS A 38 17.76 11.70 22.11
C HIS A 38 18.23 10.30 21.68
N GLY A 39 19.15 9.79 22.50
CA GLY A 39 19.30 8.41 22.96
C GLY A 39 19.21 7.29 21.93
N HIS A 40 20.34 6.65 21.66
CA HIS A 40 20.48 5.18 21.65
C HIS A 40 21.94 4.81 21.88
N ASP A 41 22.25 4.32 23.08
CA ASP A 41 23.50 3.62 23.37
C ASP A 41 23.51 2.31 22.57
N GLY A 42 24.36 2.21 21.54
CA GLY A 42 24.47 1.00 20.76
C GLY A 42 25.29 1.17 19.47
N HIS A 43 26.61 1.06 19.60
CA HIS A 43 27.59 0.72 18.56
C HIS A 43 27.65 1.58 17.27
N GLY A 44 28.72 2.37 17.16
CA GLY A 44 29.27 2.85 15.88
C GLY A 44 29.07 4.35 15.65
N ASP A 45 30.08 5.13 16.00
CA ASP A 45 30.20 6.56 15.70
C ASP A 45 29.97 6.88 14.22
N HIS A 46 28.77 7.36 13.86
CA HIS A 46 28.58 8.17 12.67
C HIS A 46 27.65 9.35 12.99
N HIS A 47 28.29 10.49 13.24
CA HIS A 47 27.68 11.81 13.41
C HIS A 47 26.75 12.16 12.23
N HIS A 48 25.45 11.93 12.35
CA HIS A 48 24.45 12.32 11.33
C HIS A 48 24.09 13.83 11.37
N GLY A 49 25.00 14.67 11.85
CA GLY A 49 24.86 16.13 11.93
C GLY A 49 25.88 16.91 11.10
N GLY A 50 26.50 16.28 10.10
CA GLY A 50 27.51 16.91 9.25
C GLY A 50 26.93 17.79 8.14
N GLU A 51 27.78 18.68 7.60
CA GLU A 51 27.46 19.43 6.37
C GLU A 51 27.19 18.45 5.21
N PRO A 52 26.22 18.74 4.32
CA PRO A 52 25.95 17.89 3.17
C PRO A 52 27.20 17.67 2.32
N HIS A 53 27.55 16.41 2.06
CA HIS A 53 28.64 16.04 1.17
C HIS A 53 28.12 15.29 -0.05
N GLU A 54 28.92 15.27 -1.11
CA GLU A 54 28.59 14.54 -2.35
C GLU A 54 28.43 13.04 -2.06
N SER A 55 27.57 12.40 -2.86
CA SER A 55 27.31 10.99 -2.77
C SER A 55 28.53 10.17 -3.22
N PRO A 56 28.80 9.00 -2.58
CA PRO A 56 29.88 8.14 -3.03
C PRO A 56 29.65 7.65 -4.46
N ALA A 57 30.73 7.29 -5.17
CA ALA A 57 30.66 6.86 -6.57
C ALA A 57 29.67 5.71 -6.82
N VAL A 58 29.45 4.84 -5.82
CA VAL A 58 28.48 3.74 -5.88
C VAL A 58 27.04 4.21 -6.08
N VAL A 59 26.71 5.44 -5.64
CA VAL A 59 25.39 6.07 -5.86
C VAL A 59 25.43 6.98 -7.09
N TRP A 60 26.49 7.77 -7.25
CA TRP A 60 26.61 8.72 -8.34
C TRP A 60 26.64 8.05 -9.73
N VAL A 61 27.41 6.97 -9.90
CA VAL A 61 27.58 6.30 -11.20
C VAL A 61 26.24 5.75 -11.74
N PRO A 62 25.42 5.00 -10.97
CA PRO A 62 24.10 4.58 -11.44
C PRO A 62 23.18 5.74 -11.83
N LEU A 63 23.18 6.84 -11.08
CA LEU A 63 22.34 8.00 -11.38
C LEU A 63 22.73 8.65 -12.71
N VAL A 64 24.02 8.83 -12.96
CA VAL A 64 24.51 9.36 -14.25
C VAL A 64 24.21 8.38 -15.39
N LEU A 65 24.41 7.09 -15.17
CA LEU A 65 24.13 6.06 -16.18
C LEU A 65 22.65 6.00 -16.53
N LEU A 66 21.74 6.33 -15.61
CA LEU A 66 20.30 6.46 -15.88
C LEU A 66 19.96 7.79 -16.56
N ALA A 67 20.66 8.88 -16.25
CA ALA A 67 20.39 10.20 -16.85
C ALA A 67 20.69 10.24 -18.36
N ILE A 68 21.75 9.55 -18.81
CA ILE A 68 22.14 9.49 -20.23
C ILE A 68 21.02 8.94 -21.12
N PRO A 69 20.49 7.71 -20.92
CA PRO A 69 19.41 7.19 -21.75
C PRO A 69 18.13 8.00 -21.58
N SER A 70 17.82 8.55 -20.40
CA SER A 70 16.65 9.41 -20.22
C SER A 70 16.65 10.64 -21.15
N LEU A 71 17.83 11.15 -21.52
CA LEU A 71 17.94 12.28 -22.45
C LEU A 71 17.60 11.91 -23.90
N PHE A 72 17.94 10.70 -24.33
CA PHE A 72 17.87 10.29 -25.75
C PHE A 72 16.70 9.36 -26.07
N ILE A 73 16.25 8.55 -25.10
CA ILE A 73 15.30 7.47 -25.34
C ILE A 73 14.01 7.98 -25.97
N GLY A 74 13.50 9.13 -25.52
CA GLY A 74 12.29 9.75 -26.09
C GLY A 74 12.43 10.03 -27.59
N TYR A 75 13.57 10.59 -28.04
CA TYR A 75 13.80 10.85 -29.46
C TYR A 75 13.95 9.56 -30.27
N LEU A 76 14.65 8.56 -29.71
CA LEU A 76 14.94 7.30 -30.39
C LEU A 76 13.71 6.38 -30.51
N THR A 77 12.83 6.38 -29.50
CA THR A 77 11.73 5.40 -29.43
C THR A 77 10.37 5.96 -29.81
N VAL A 78 10.17 7.28 -29.84
CA VAL A 78 8.82 7.85 -30.07
C VAL A 78 8.21 7.42 -31.42
N ALA A 79 9.00 7.39 -32.49
CA ALA A 79 8.54 6.97 -33.81
C ALA A 79 8.15 5.48 -33.87
N PRO A 80 9.05 4.51 -33.56
CA PRO A 80 8.69 3.10 -33.60
C PRO A 80 7.61 2.72 -32.58
N MET A 81 7.52 3.43 -31.46
CA MET A 81 6.53 3.18 -30.41
C MET A 81 5.13 3.70 -30.75
N LEU A 82 5.01 4.90 -31.34
CA LEU A 82 3.70 5.54 -31.57
C LEU A 82 3.22 5.49 -33.03
N ALA A 83 4.13 5.39 -33.99
CA ALA A 83 3.82 5.32 -35.43
C ALA A 83 4.23 3.97 -36.06
N GLY A 84 4.89 3.09 -35.30
CA GLY A 84 5.27 1.75 -35.72
C GLY A 84 4.33 0.65 -35.23
N ASP A 85 4.83 -0.58 -35.24
CA ASP A 85 4.14 -1.82 -34.91
C ASP A 85 4.30 -2.24 -33.43
N TYR A 86 4.97 -1.45 -32.60
CA TYR A 86 5.31 -1.83 -31.22
C TYR A 86 4.10 -2.22 -30.35
N PHE A 87 2.97 -1.55 -30.55
CA PHE A 87 1.71 -1.84 -29.83
C PHE A 87 0.69 -2.63 -30.66
N GLU A 88 1.10 -3.16 -31.81
CA GLU A 88 0.20 -3.91 -32.69
C GLU A 88 -0.40 -5.12 -31.94
N GLY A 89 -1.73 -5.24 -31.98
CA GLY A 89 -2.48 -6.30 -31.29
C GLY A 89 -2.67 -6.10 -29.77
N ALA A 90 -1.94 -5.19 -29.12
CA ALA A 90 -2.11 -4.88 -27.70
C ALA A 90 -3.09 -3.72 -27.44
N ILE A 91 -3.15 -2.74 -28.35
CA ILE A 91 -4.01 -1.56 -28.23
C ILE A 91 -4.96 -1.50 -29.43
N HIS A 92 -6.27 -1.49 -29.15
CA HIS A 92 -7.28 -1.25 -30.17
C HIS A 92 -7.64 0.24 -30.24
N VAL A 93 -7.31 0.90 -31.35
CA VAL A 93 -7.71 2.27 -31.61
C VAL A 93 -9.01 2.26 -32.40
N SER A 94 -10.09 2.74 -31.80
CA SER A 94 -11.36 2.90 -32.50
C SER A 94 -11.24 3.95 -33.60
N GLY A 95 -11.71 3.63 -34.81
CA GLY A 95 -11.75 4.57 -35.94
C GLY A 95 -12.63 5.81 -35.71
N ALA A 96 -13.40 5.86 -34.61
CA ALA A 96 -14.14 7.05 -34.19
C ALA A 96 -13.25 8.14 -33.55
N HIS A 97 -11.97 7.87 -33.33
CA HIS A 97 -11.03 8.76 -32.62
C HIS A 97 -9.75 9.02 -33.43
N HIS A 98 -9.77 10.04 -34.29
CA HIS A 98 -8.64 10.49 -35.10
C HIS A 98 -7.45 11.07 -34.32
N ALA A 99 -7.55 11.19 -32.99
CA ALA A 99 -6.49 11.77 -32.18
C ALA A 99 -5.17 10.98 -32.26
N MET A 100 -5.25 9.65 -32.36
CA MET A 100 -4.04 8.82 -32.44
C MET A 100 -3.37 8.89 -33.82
N GLU A 101 -4.16 9.07 -34.87
CA GLU A 101 -3.67 9.26 -36.24
C GLU A 101 -2.83 10.55 -36.34
N GLU A 102 -3.34 11.65 -35.77
CA GLU A 102 -2.60 12.92 -35.70
C GLU A 102 -1.32 12.81 -34.86
N VAL A 103 -1.36 12.06 -33.75
CA VAL A 103 -0.18 11.81 -32.91
C VAL A 103 0.85 10.98 -33.67
N ALA A 104 0.44 9.95 -34.40
CA ALA A 104 1.34 9.12 -35.21
C ALA A 104 2.04 9.96 -36.30
N HIS A 105 1.32 10.87 -36.97
CA HIS A 105 1.91 11.77 -37.96
C HIS A 105 3.00 12.67 -37.38
N HIS A 106 2.79 13.24 -36.19
CA HIS A 106 3.82 14.02 -35.49
C HIS A 106 4.98 13.13 -35.00
N ALA A 107 4.67 11.95 -34.45
CA ALA A 107 5.66 11.03 -33.91
C ALA A 107 6.59 10.45 -34.98
N ALA A 108 6.13 10.31 -36.23
CA ALA A 108 6.95 9.89 -37.36
C ALA A 108 8.12 10.87 -37.65
N HIS A 109 8.02 12.11 -37.17
CA HIS A 109 9.06 13.12 -37.31
C HIS A 109 9.47 13.70 -35.93
N PRO A 110 10.26 12.95 -35.13
CA PRO A 110 10.59 13.33 -33.75
C PRO A 110 11.23 14.72 -33.60
N GLY A 111 12.08 15.11 -34.56
CA GLY A 111 12.75 16.41 -34.55
C GLY A 111 11.79 17.59 -34.72
N THR A 112 10.84 17.50 -35.66
CA THR A 112 9.85 18.57 -35.87
C THR A 112 8.83 18.58 -34.73
N MET A 113 8.45 17.42 -34.21
CA MET A 113 7.61 17.30 -33.02
C MET A 113 8.23 18.00 -31.81
N GLY A 114 9.53 17.80 -31.56
CA GLY A 114 10.26 18.45 -30.47
C GLY A 114 10.31 19.98 -30.61
N LEU A 115 10.55 20.50 -31.82
CA LEU A 115 10.53 21.94 -32.08
C LEU A 115 9.12 22.53 -31.94
N HIS A 116 8.10 21.81 -32.42
CA HIS A 116 6.71 22.22 -32.30
C HIS A 116 6.28 22.35 -30.84
N ALA A 117 6.81 21.52 -29.93
CA ALA A 117 6.47 21.54 -28.52
C ALA A 117 6.59 22.94 -27.88
N PHE A 118 7.59 23.75 -28.28
CA PHE A 118 7.78 25.12 -27.78
C PHE A 118 6.65 26.09 -28.18
N ALA A 119 5.93 25.81 -29.27
CA ALA A 119 4.77 26.59 -29.70
C ALA A 119 3.47 26.14 -29.02
N THR A 120 3.49 25.03 -28.27
CA THR A 120 2.26 24.45 -27.69
C THR A 120 1.95 24.98 -26.29
N TRP A 121 0.67 24.94 -25.92
CA TRP A 121 0.19 25.36 -24.60
C TRP A 121 0.82 24.58 -23.42
N PRO A 122 1.04 23.25 -23.49
CA PRO A 122 1.74 22.51 -22.43
C PRO A 122 3.11 23.09 -22.05
N PHE A 123 3.91 23.53 -23.02
CA PHE A 123 5.22 24.12 -22.73
C PHE A 123 5.10 25.41 -21.90
N TRP A 124 4.21 26.31 -22.32
CA TRP A 124 3.98 27.58 -21.62
C TRP A 124 3.34 27.40 -20.25
N LEU A 125 2.43 26.43 -20.11
CA LEU A 125 1.87 26.07 -18.80
C LEU A 125 2.92 25.49 -17.86
N ALA A 126 3.80 24.61 -18.35
CA ALA A 126 4.90 24.09 -17.55
C ALA A 126 5.81 25.24 -17.09
N LEU A 127 6.23 26.11 -18.01
CA LEU A 127 7.05 27.28 -17.71
C LEU A 127 6.39 28.22 -16.70
N ALA A 128 5.07 28.47 -16.83
CA ALA A 128 4.31 29.26 -15.86
C ALA A 128 4.29 28.60 -14.47
N GLY A 129 4.21 27.27 -14.40
CA GLY A 129 4.31 26.51 -13.16
C GLY A 129 5.68 26.68 -12.50
N VAL A 130 6.77 26.59 -13.28
CA VAL A 130 8.14 26.85 -12.81
C VAL A 130 8.29 28.28 -12.30
N ALA A 131 7.84 29.26 -13.09
CA ALA A 131 7.94 30.68 -12.76
C ALA A 131 7.16 31.02 -11.48
N LEU A 132 5.94 30.47 -11.32
CA LEU A 132 5.15 30.69 -10.11
C LEU A 132 5.80 30.04 -8.88
N ALA A 133 6.37 28.83 -9.02
CA ALA A 133 7.09 28.18 -7.94
C ALA A 133 8.32 29.00 -7.51
N TRP A 134 9.10 29.49 -8.48
CA TRP A 134 10.23 30.37 -8.22
C TRP A 134 9.79 31.64 -7.46
N PHE A 135 8.73 32.30 -7.93
CA PHE A 135 8.22 33.51 -7.31
C PHE A 135 7.75 33.27 -5.87
N LEU A 136 6.96 32.22 -5.63
CA LEU A 136 6.38 31.94 -4.32
C LEU A 136 7.38 31.38 -3.30
N TYR A 137 8.39 30.63 -3.72
CA TYR A 137 9.30 29.94 -2.79
C TYR A 137 10.69 30.53 -2.69
N LEU A 138 11.17 31.28 -3.70
CA LEU A 138 12.46 31.98 -3.64
C LEU A 138 12.30 33.49 -3.48
N LYS A 139 11.35 34.12 -4.19
CA LYS A 139 11.22 35.58 -4.17
C LYS A 139 10.33 36.09 -3.04
N ARG A 140 9.23 35.39 -2.72
CA ARG A 140 8.17 35.80 -1.78
C ARG A 140 7.70 34.63 -0.88
N PRO A 141 8.59 34.04 -0.05
CA PRO A 141 8.28 32.86 0.78
C PRO A 141 7.20 33.09 1.84
N GLU A 142 6.79 34.34 2.10
CA GLU A 142 5.70 34.70 3.00
C GLU A 142 4.30 34.39 2.42
N LEU A 143 4.17 34.37 1.09
CA LEU A 143 2.87 34.26 0.43
C LEU A 143 2.21 32.87 0.53
N PRO A 144 2.92 31.73 0.38
CA PRO A 144 2.32 30.41 0.49
C PRO A 144 1.55 30.19 1.81
N GLY A 145 2.08 30.68 2.93
CA GLY A 145 1.42 30.58 4.24
C GLY A 145 0.13 31.38 4.30
N VAL A 146 0.11 32.59 3.75
CA VAL A 146 -1.09 33.44 3.68
C VAL A 146 -2.16 32.83 2.77
N ILE A 147 -1.76 32.29 1.61
CA ILE A 147 -2.67 31.61 0.68
C ILE A 147 -3.27 30.38 1.36
N ALA A 148 -2.44 29.57 2.03
CA ALA A 148 -2.91 28.38 2.73
C ALA A 148 -3.88 28.71 3.87
N ALA A 149 -3.63 29.79 4.62
CA ALA A 149 -4.53 30.24 5.67
C ALA A 149 -5.91 30.68 5.12
N LYS A 150 -5.95 31.36 3.97
CA LYS A 150 -7.20 31.75 3.31
C LYS A 150 -7.93 30.57 2.67
N ALA A 151 -7.20 29.62 2.10
CA ALA A 151 -7.73 28.43 1.44
C ALA A 151 -7.78 27.19 2.36
N ARG A 152 -7.81 27.40 3.69
CA ARG A 152 -7.65 26.34 4.69
C ARG A 152 -8.56 25.12 4.48
N PRO A 153 -9.85 25.24 4.12
CA PRO A 153 -10.69 24.06 3.88
C PRO A 153 -10.16 23.19 2.75
N LEU A 154 -9.75 23.81 1.64
CA LEU A 154 -9.21 23.11 0.48
C LEU A 154 -7.84 22.48 0.80
N VAL A 155 -6.95 23.25 1.43
CA VAL A 155 -5.62 22.76 1.84
C VAL A 155 -5.75 21.59 2.81
N THR A 156 -6.68 21.66 3.76
CA THR A 156 -6.91 20.56 4.71
C THR A 156 -7.33 19.28 4.00
N ILE A 157 -8.18 19.35 2.98
CA ILE A 157 -8.57 18.15 2.19
C ILE A 157 -7.36 17.59 1.44
N LEU A 158 -6.57 18.45 0.78
CA LEU A 158 -5.40 18.04 0.01
C LEU A 158 -4.28 17.46 0.90
N ASP A 159 -4.01 18.08 2.04
CA ASP A 159 -3.01 17.63 3.02
C ASP A 159 -3.41 16.28 3.66
N ASN A 160 -4.71 16.05 3.86
CA ASN A 160 -5.24 14.76 4.30
C ASN A 160 -5.42 13.75 3.14
N LYS A 161 -4.81 14.00 1.97
CA LYS A 161 -4.88 13.13 0.77
C LYS A 161 -6.32 12.72 0.41
N TYR A 162 -7.23 13.70 0.43
CA TYR A 162 -8.66 13.50 0.20
C TYR A 162 -9.35 12.59 1.23
N TYR A 163 -8.75 12.38 2.40
CA TYR A 163 -9.20 11.47 3.46
C TYR A 163 -9.30 9.99 3.04
N PHE A 164 -8.70 9.60 1.92
CA PHE A 164 -8.72 8.20 1.49
C PHE A 164 -7.99 7.28 2.46
N ASP A 165 -6.84 7.71 3.00
CA ASP A 165 -6.10 6.94 4.01
C ASP A 165 -6.96 6.73 5.26
N TRP A 166 -7.57 7.80 5.78
CA TRP A 166 -8.46 7.73 6.94
C TRP A 166 -9.62 6.78 6.69
N PHE A 167 -10.26 6.86 5.52
CA PHE A 167 -11.37 5.99 5.15
C PHE A 167 -10.93 4.53 5.06
N ASN A 168 -9.82 4.26 4.38
CA ASN A 168 -9.27 2.91 4.26
C ASN A 168 -8.94 2.30 5.63
N GLU A 169 -8.32 3.06 6.53
CA GLU A 169 -7.93 2.55 7.85
C GLU A 169 -9.10 2.37 8.82
N ASN A 170 -10.03 3.33 8.84
CA ASN A 170 -11.12 3.37 9.81
C ASN A 170 -12.37 2.61 9.36
N VAL A 171 -12.61 2.53 8.05
CA VAL A 171 -13.78 1.84 7.50
C VAL A 171 -13.35 0.46 6.98
N ILE A 172 -12.51 0.41 5.95
CA ILE A 172 -12.19 -0.86 5.27
C ILE A 172 -11.39 -1.79 6.19
N ALA A 173 -10.24 -1.33 6.69
CA ALA A 173 -9.35 -2.16 7.51
C ALA A 173 -9.98 -2.51 8.87
N ARG A 174 -10.81 -1.62 9.45
CA ARG A 174 -11.55 -1.93 10.68
C ARG A 174 -12.65 -2.97 10.42
N ALA A 175 -13.41 -2.82 9.34
CA ALA A 175 -14.43 -3.80 8.96
C ALA A 175 -13.80 -5.18 8.69
N ALA A 176 -12.70 -5.23 7.94
CA ALA A 176 -11.97 -6.46 7.69
C ALA A 176 -11.46 -7.11 8.98
N ARG A 177 -10.90 -6.33 9.91
CA ARG A 177 -10.46 -6.84 11.23
C ARG A 177 -11.61 -7.34 12.09
N LEU A 178 -12.76 -6.65 12.06
CA LEU A 178 -13.96 -7.07 12.79
C LEU A 178 -14.51 -8.38 12.24
N LEU A 179 -14.63 -8.51 10.92
CA LEU A 179 -15.03 -9.75 10.26
C LEU A 179 -14.07 -10.89 10.58
N GLY A 180 -12.76 -10.65 10.47
CA GLY A 180 -11.75 -11.65 10.82
C GLY A 180 -11.81 -12.08 12.28
N THR A 181 -11.98 -11.14 13.21
CA THR A 181 -12.13 -11.44 14.64
C THR A 181 -13.43 -12.20 14.93
N GLY A 182 -14.52 -11.86 14.23
CA GLY A 182 -15.80 -12.55 14.32
C GLY A 182 -15.68 -14.01 13.86
N LEU A 183 -15.08 -14.24 12.70
CA LEU A 183 -14.83 -15.58 12.16
C LEU A 183 -13.90 -16.40 13.07
N TRP A 184 -12.84 -15.81 13.60
CA TRP A 184 -11.93 -16.50 14.52
C TRP A 184 -12.63 -16.89 15.83
N ARG A 185 -13.37 -15.97 16.46
CA ARG A 185 -14.05 -16.26 17.73
C ARG A 185 -15.21 -17.24 17.56
N ALA A 186 -16.00 -17.10 16.49
CA ALA A 186 -17.18 -17.93 16.26
C ALA A 186 -16.83 -19.29 15.63
N GLY A 187 -15.91 -19.32 14.68
CA GLY A 187 -15.51 -20.55 14.00
C GLY A 187 -14.53 -21.39 14.81
N ASP A 188 -13.41 -20.81 15.20
CA ASP A 188 -12.31 -21.57 15.80
C ASP A 188 -12.59 -21.83 17.29
N ARG A 189 -12.75 -20.76 18.07
CA ARG A 189 -12.87 -20.88 19.54
C ARG A 189 -14.19 -21.48 20.02
N ALA A 190 -15.31 -21.14 19.39
CA ALA A 190 -16.61 -21.62 19.85
C ALA A 190 -16.95 -23.01 19.30
N LEU A 191 -16.66 -23.25 18.01
CA LEU A 191 -17.06 -24.47 17.32
C LEU A 191 -16.03 -25.60 17.50
N ILE A 192 -14.74 -25.32 17.33
CA ILE A 192 -13.68 -26.33 17.43
C ILE A 192 -13.31 -26.56 18.90
N ASP A 193 -12.85 -25.53 19.60
CA ASP A 193 -12.40 -25.70 21.00
C ASP A 193 -13.58 -25.94 21.95
N GLY A 194 -14.68 -25.21 21.76
CA GLY A 194 -15.87 -25.30 22.61
C GLY A 194 -16.67 -26.57 22.38
N ALA A 195 -17.27 -26.72 21.20
CA ALA A 195 -18.24 -27.79 20.95
C ALA A 195 -17.56 -29.16 20.70
N LEU A 196 -16.50 -29.21 19.89
CA LEU A 196 -15.86 -30.48 19.54
C LEU A 196 -14.91 -30.97 20.64
N VAL A 197 -13.97 -30.15 21.10
CA VAL A 197 -12.96 -30.60 22.08
C VAL A 197 -13.53 -30.64 23.49
N ASN A 198 -14.02 -29.51 24.01
CA ASN A 198 -14.52 -29.46 25.39
C ASN A 198 -15.86 -30.20 25.56
N GLY A 199 -16.72 -30.18 24.55
CA GLY A 199 -17.98 -30.92 24.54
C GLY A 199 -17.76 -32.43 24.61
N SER A 200 -16.82 -32.98 23.81
CA SER A 200 -16.47 -34.41 23.88
C SER A 200 -15.80 -34.78 25.21
N ALA A 201 -14.95 -33.90 25.76
CA ALA A 201 -14.37 -34.12 27.07
C ALA A 201 -15.44 -34.12 28.18
N LEU A 202 -16.46 -33.25 28.10
CA LEU A 202 -17.56 -33.21 29.07
C LEU A 202 -18.41 -34.48 29.03
N THR A 203 -18.76 -34.96 27.84
CA THR A 203 -19.57 -36.17 27.67
C THR A 203 -18.83 -37.41 28.18
N ILE A 204 -17.53 -37.53 27.89
CA ILE A 204 -16.70 -38.62 28.44
C ILE A 204 -16.65 -38.54 29.98
N ARG A 205 -16.44 -37.35 30.56
CA ARG A 205 -16.44 -37.19 32.03
C ARG A 205 -17.79 -37.53 32.66
N TRP A 206 -18.90 -37.16 32.02
CA TRP A 206 -20.24 -37.49 32.49
C TRP A 206 -20.48 -39.02 32.44
N ALA A 207 -20.13 -39.67 31.33
CA ALA A 207 -20.23 -41.12 31.19
C ALA A 207 -19.37 -41.85 32.23
N ALA A 208 -18.12 -41.42 32.42
CA ALA A 208 -17.24 -41.96 33.46
C ALA A 208 -17.81 -41.76 34.88
N GLY A 209 -18.47 -40.62 35.13
CA GLY A 209 -19.16 -40.34 36.39
C GLY A 209 -20.32 -41.30 36.66
N ILE A 210 -21.06 -41.70 35.62
CA ILE A 210 -22.13 -42.72 35.73
C ILE A 210 -21.53 -44.09 36.00
N VAL A 211 -20.54 -44.51 35.21
CA VAL A 211 -19.87 -45.81 35.36
C VAL A 211 -19.26 -45.96 36.75
N ARG A 212 -18.69 -44.88 37.30
CA ARG A 212 -18.14 -44.88 38.66
C ARG A 212 -19.19 -45.19 39.73
N ARG A 213 -20.46 -44.80 39.55
CA ARG A 213 -21.53 -45.13 40.52
C ARG A 213 -21.93 -46.60 40.50
N VAL A 214 -21.65 -47.32 39.41
CA VAL A 214 -21.86 -48.77 39.33
C VAL A 214 -20.83 -49.53 40.17
N GLN A 215 -19.65 -48.94 40.41
CA GLN A 215 -18.63 -49.49 41.31
C GLN A 215 -18.89 -49.06 42.75
N THR A 216 -19.76 -49.81 43.45
CA THR A 216 -20.20 -49.50 44.83
C THR A 216 -19.23 -49.99 45.92
N GLY A 217 -18.23 -50.83 45.58
CA GLY A 217 -17.25 -51.38 46.52
C GLY A 217 -17.76 -52.53 47.39
N PHE A 218 -19.04 -52.90 47.29
CA PHE A 218 -19.62 -54.00 48.05
C PHE A 218 -19.55 -55.33 47.29
N LEU A 219 -19.07 -56.39 47.95
CA LEU A 219 -18.88 -57.71 47.33
C LEU A 219 -20.15 -58.29 46.70
N TYR A 220 -21.32 -58.07 47.33
CA TYR A 220 -22.60 -58.58 46.84
C TYR A 220 -23.01 -57.96 45.49
N THR A 221 -22.66 -56.70 45.24
CA THR A 221 -22.95 -56.03 43.96
C THR A 221 -22.13 -56.64 42.84
N TYR A 222 -20.87 -57.01 43.09
CA TYR A 222 -20.04 -57.70 42.10
C TYR A 222 -20.54 -59.11 41.79
N ALA A 223 -20.90 -59.88 42.82
CA ALA A 223 -21.47 -61.21 42.64
C ALA A 223 -22.74 -61.18 41.79
N PHE A 224 -23.62 -60.20 42.02
CA PHE A 224 -24.82 -59.99 41.22
C PHE A 224 -24.51 -59.74 39.73
N TRP A 225 -23.58 -58.83 39.41
CA TRP A 225 -23.17 -58.57 38.02
C TRP A 225 -22.50 -59.77 37.35
N MET A 226 -21.71 -60.55 38.08
CA MET A 226 -21.06 -61.76 37.54
C MET A 226 -22.09 -62.82 37.10
N VAL A 227 -23.12 -63.07 37.91
CA VAL A 227 -24.18 -64.02 37.56
C VAL A 227 -24.96 -63.57 36.32
N ILE A 228 -25.30 -62.27 36.24
CA ILE A 228 -25.96 -61.70 35.06
C ILE A 228 -25.04 -61.83 33.83
N GLY A 229 -23.76 -61.48 33.96
CA GLY A 229 -22.80 -61.59 32.86
C GLY A 229 -22.66 -63.02 32.34
N LEU A 230 -22.60 -64.01 33.23
CA LEU A 230 -22.56 -65.42 32.87
C LEU A 230 -23.85 -65.87 32.18
N ALA A 231 -25.02 -65.48 32.70
CA ALA A 231 -26.31 -65.81 32.08
C ALA A 231 -26.45 -65.20 30.67
N VAL A 232 -26.00 -63.95 30.48
CA VAL A 232 -25.98 -63.28 29.17
C VAL A 232 -25.01 -63.95 28.22
N LEU A 233 -23.79 -64.31 28.67
CA LEU A 233 -22.80 -65.00 27.83
C LEU A 233 -23.29 -66.39 27.41
N LEU A 234 -23.89 -67.15 28.32
CA LEU A 234 -24.46 -68.46 28.02
C LEU A 234 -25.68 -68.34 27.08
N GLY A 235 -26.54 -67.37 27.34
CA GLY A 235 -27.69 -67.06 26.47
C GLY A 235 -27.24 -66.62 25.08
N TRP A 236 -26.22 -65.77 24.98
CA TRP A 236 -25.62 -65.38 23.70
C TRP A 236 -24.99 -66.59 23.00
N TYR A 237 -24.22 -67.42 23.70
CA TYR A 237 -23.60 -68.62 23.14
C TYR A 237 -24.64 -69.61 22.61
N LEU A 238 -25.78 -69.77 23.28
CA LEU A 238 -26.87 -70.64 22.85
C LEU A 238 -27.66 -70.10 21.65
N VAL A 239 -27.62 -68.79 21.41
CA VAL A 239 -28.33 -68.13 20.30
C VAL A 239 -27.41 -67.89 19.09
N ALA A 240 -26.13 -67.63 19.33
CA ALA A 240 -25.11 -67.33 18.32
C ALA A 240 -24.24 -68.54 17.94
N GLY A 241 -24.24 -69.61 18.73
CA GLY A 241 -23.69 -70.93 18.39
C GLY A 241 -24.79 -71.91 18.02
#